data_AF-A0AAW9J6E9-F1
#
_entry.id   AF-A0AAW9J6E9-F1
#
_cell.length_a   1.000
_cell.length_b   1.000
_cell.length_c   1.000
_cell.angle_alpha   90.00
_cell.angle_beta   90.00
_cell.angle_gamma   90.00
#
_symmetry.space_group_name_H-M   'P 1'
#
loop_
_entity.id
_entity.type
_entity.pdbx_description
1 polymer ?
#
loop_
_entity_poly.entity_id
_entity_poly.type
_entity_poly.pdbx_seq_one_letter_code
_entity_poly.pdbx_strand_id
1 'polypeptide(L)'
;MKTLKIRRSKLDGIVKVPPSKSMSHRAIICAALGVGTSTIENIDYSDDINATIDAMIALGAAIIKEEDKVIVSGMYREDSIKSNVRVIDCNESGSTLRFIIPISLLFDGITKFVGKGNLGKRPLDTYFDIFKEQGIKYNYVENELNMIVKGVLKSGEFTLPGNLSSQFITGLLFSLPLLDGDSKIIIT
;
A
#
# COMPACT_ATOMS: atom_id res chain seq x y z
N MET A 1 5.25 -28.32 -22.61
CA MET A 1 5.85 -28.23 -21.25
C MET A 1 7.35 -27.99 -21.42
N LYS A 2 7.89 -26.86 -20.95
CA LYS A 2 9.33 -26.56 -21.06
C LYS A 2 10.08 -27.30 -19.94
N THR A 3 11.17 -27.99 -20.28
CA THR A 3 12.04 -28.68 -19.30
C THR A 3 13.41 -28.01 -19.24
N LEU A 4 13.95 -27.84 -18.03
CA LEU A 4 15.27 -27.29 -17.77
C LEU A 4 16.15 -28.41 -17.19
N LYS A 5 17.34 -28.64 -17.77
CA LYS A 5 18.30 -29.66 -17.29
C LYS A 5 19.52 -28.98 -16.67
N ILE A 6 19.61 -29.00 -15.35
CA ILE A 6 20.74 -28.44 -14.60
C ILE A 6 21.79 -29.54 -14.38
N ARG A 7 23.09 -29.21 -14.54
CA ARG A 7 24.22 -30.14 -14.33
C ARG A 7 25.10 -29.65 -13.17
N ARG A 8 25.77 -30.58 -12.49
CA ARG A 8 26.73 -30.25 -11.42
C ARG A 8 27.92 -29.49 -11.99
N SER A 9 28.29 -28.38 -11.35
CA SER A 9 29.49 -27.59 -11.64
C SER A 9 29.91 -26.82 -10.38
N LYS A 10 31.14 -26.30 -10.35
CA LYS A 10 31.54 -25.32 -9.33
C LYS A 10 30.92 -23.97 -9.71
N LEU A 11 30.28 -23.30 -8.75
CA LEU A 11 29.73 -21.96 -8.96
C LEU A 11 30.88 -20.93 -8.99
N ASP A 12 30.89 -20.10 -10.03
CA ASP A 12 31.83 -18.99 -10.20
C ASP A 12 31.17 -17.87 -11.01
N GLY A 13 31.54 -16.61 -10.76
CA GLY A 13 31.01 -15.43 -11.44
C GLY A 13 30.29 -14.41 -10.53
N ILE A 14 29.71 -13.38 -11.16
CA ILE A 14 29.04 -12.25 -10.52
C ILE A 14 27.56 -12.24 -10.92
N VAL A 15 26.66 -12.05 -9.95
CA VAL A 15 25.21 -11.95 -10.19
C VAL A 15 24.72 -10.59 -9.72
N LYS A 16 23.98 -9.87 -10.58
CA LYS A 16 23.22 -8.69 -10.18
C LYS A 16 21.90 -9.14 -9.57
N VAL A 17 21.72 -8.86 -8.28
CA VAL A 17 20.47 -9.17 -7.57
C VAL A 17 19.38 -8.19 -8.01
N PRO A 18 18.17 -8.66 -8.38
CA PRO A 18 17.07 -7.76 -8.71
C PRO A 18 16.66 -6.92 -7.49
N PRO A 19 16.08 -5.73 -7.70
CA PRO A 19 15.65 -4.90 -6.59
C PRO A 19 14.52 -5.55 -5.79
N SER A 20 14.46 -5.22 -4.50
CA SER A 20 13.46 -5.79 -3.59
C SER A 20 12.10 -5.12 -3.82
N LYS A 21 11.14 -5.89 -4.36
CA LYS A 21 9.74 -5.46 -4.49
C LYS A 21 9.16 -4.86 -3.19
N SER A 22 9.44 -5.50 -2.05
CA SER A 22 8.99 -5.01 -0.74
C SER A 22 9.62 -3.67 -0.36
N MET A 23 10.86 -3.39 -0.77
CA MET A 23 11.48 -2.06 -0.57
C MET A 23 10.90 -1.05 -1.55
N SER A 24 10.67 -1.41 -2.81
CA SER A 24 10.07 -0.52 -3.81
C SER A 24 8.70 0.00 -3.36
N HIS A 25 7.81 -0.87 -2.85
CA HIS A 25 6.53 -0.43 -2.26
C HIS A 25 6.74 0.62 -1.17
N ARG A 26 7.60 0.34 -0.20
CA ARG A 26 7.82 1.19 0.97
C ARG A 26 8.45 2.52 0.58
N ALA A 27 9.43 2.51 -0.34
CA ALA A 27 10.08 3.72 -0.83
C ALA A 27 9.08 4.63 -1.55
N ILE A 28 8.24 4.09 -2.42
CA ILE A 28 7.21 4.84 -3.15
C ILE A 28 6.20 5.46 -2.18
N ILE A 29 5.73 4.68 -1.20
CA ILE A 29 4.78 5.15 -0.19
C ILE A 29 5.39 6.26 0.67
N CYS A 30 6.60 6.04 1.21
CA CYS A 30 7.31 7.06 2.00
C CYS A 30 7.51 8.36 1.20
N ALA A 31 7.96 8.26 -0.05
CA ALA A 31 8.18 9.41 -0.91
C ALA A 31 6.89 10.17 -1.19
N ALA A 32 5.77 9.45 -1.38
CA ALA A 32 4.48 10.07 -1.65
C ALA A 32 3.82 10.68 -0.40
N LEU A 33 4.13 10.18 0.79
CA LEU A 33 3.70 10.76 2.07
C LEU A 33 4.60 11.91 2.55
N GLY A 34 5.84 11.97 2.07
CA GLY A 34 6.80 13.02 2.41
C GLY A 34 6.48 14.37 1.77
N VAL A 35 7.22 15.39 2.21
CA VAL A 35 7.20 16.74 1.61
C VAL A 35 8.32 16.84 0.57
N GLY A 36 8.02 17.48 -0.58
CA GLY A 36 8.97 17.70 -1.66
C GLY A 36 8.98 16.57 -2.70
N THR A 37 10.10 16.45 -3.41
CA THR A 37 10.30 15.48 -4.50
C THR A 37 11.42 14.51 -4.15
N SER A 38 11.16 13.22 -4.31
CA SER A 38 12.14 12.13 -4.14
C SER A 38 12.36 11.41 -5.46
N THR A 39 13.59 10.96 -5.71
CA THR A 39 13.92 10.05 -6.82
C THR A 39 14.28 8.69 -6.25
N ILE A 40 13.58 7.65 -6.69
CA ILE A 40 13.79 6.27 -6.29
C ILE A 40 14.38 5.52 -7.49
N GLU A 41 15.67 5.19 -7.40
CA GLU A 41 16.42 4.49 -8.46
C GLU A 41 16.32 2.97 -8.34
N ASN A 42 16.72 2.27 -9.41
CA ASN A 42 16.77 0.81 -9.49
C ASN A 42 15.42 0.15 -9.16
N ILE A 43 14.35 0.66 -9.76
CA ILE A 43 13.01 0.09 -9.66
C ILE A 43 12.83 -1.00 -10.73
N ASP A 44 12.33 -2.16 -10.32
CA ASP A 44 11.81 -3.18 -11.24
C ASP A 44 10.28 -3.11 -11.25
N TYR A 45 9.73 -2.67 -12.37
CA TYR A 45 8.28 -2.49 -12.50
C TYR A 45 7.59 -3.85 -12.61
N SER A 46 6.68 -4.09 -11.67
CA SER A 46 5.76 -5.22 -11.69
C SER A 46 4.33 -4.72 -11.54
N ASP A 47 3.36 -5.59 -11.82
CA ASP A 47 1.94 -5.34 -11.59
C ASP A 47 1.65 -4.80 -10.18
N ASP A 48 2.33 -5.34 -9.16
CA ASP A 48 2.17 -4.91 -7.78
C ASP A 48 2.71 -3.49 -7.55
N ILE A 49 3.87 -3.18 -8.13
CA ILE A 49 4.51 -1.85 -8.00
C ILE A 49 3.72 -0.80 -8.75
N ASN A 50 3.25 -1.11 -9.97
CA ASN A 50 2.37 -0.22 -10.73
C ASN A 50 1.07 0.05 -9.94
N ALA A 51 0.45 -0.97 -9.35
CA ALA A 51 -0.74 -0.78 -8.51
C ALA A 51 -0.47 0.14 -7.30
N THR A 52 0.72 0.09 -6.70
CA THR A 52 1.10 1.04 -5.63
C THR A 52 1.29 2.45 -6.15
N ILE A 53 1.94 2.62 -7.30
CA ILE A 53 2.11 3.93 -7.93
C ILE A 53 0.75 4.55 -8.23
N ASP A 54 -0.13 3.80 -8.88
CA ASP A 54 -1.46 4.26 -9.26
C ASP A 54 -2.32 4.60 -8.03
N ALA A 55 -2.20 3.80 -6.96
CA ALA A 55 -2.84 4.10 -5.67
C ALA A 55 -2.35 5.42 -5.07
N MET A 56 -1.05 5.68 -5.05
CA MET A 56 -0.51 6.94 -4.52
C MET A 56 -0.88 8.15 -5.39
N ILE A 57 -0.96 7.97 -6.72
CA ILE A 57 -1.49 9.00 -7.63
C ILE A 57 -2.95 9.31 -7.31
N ALA A 58 -3.79 8.28 -7.13
CA ALA A 58 -5.20 8.44 -6.77
C ALA A 58 -5.41 9.13 -5.41
N LEU A 59 -4.43 9.03 -4.51
CA LEU A 59 -4.40 9.74 -3.21
C LEU A 59 -3.83 11.16 -3.29
N GLY A 60 -3.34 11.57 -4.47
CA GLY A 60 -2.92 12.94 -4.75
C GLY A 60 -1.43 13.10 -4.99
N ALA A 61 -0.58 12.08 -4.88
CA ALA A 61 0.84 12.19 -5.24
C ALA A 61 1.01 12.42 -6.75
N ALA A 62 2.08 13.11 -7.16
CA ALA A 62 2.47 13.21 -8.56
C ALA A 62 3.68 12.30 -8.79
N ILE A 63 3.52 11.31 -9.67
CA ILE A 63 4.54 10.28 -9.88
C ILE A 63 4.86 10.17 -11.37
N ILE A 64 6.14 10.30 -11.69
CA ILE A 64 6.68 10.14 -13.05
C ILE A 64 7.52 8.86 -13.06
N LYS A 65 7.21 7.97 -14.00
CA LYS A 65 7.97 6.74 -14.23
C LYS A 65 8.98 6.99 -15.35
N GLU A 66 10.22 6.57 -15.13
CA GLU A 66 11.25 6.48 -16.15
C GLU A 66 11.66 5.01 -16.33
N GLU A 67 12.72 4.72 -17.07
CA GLU A 67 13.10 3.34 -17.41
C GLU A 67 13.46 2.50 -16.16
N ASP A 68 14.25 3.07 -15.25
CA ASP A 68 14.76 2.36 -14.06
C ASP A 68 14.58 3.15 -12.75
N LYS A 69 13.82 4.24 -12.78
CA LYS A 69 13.58 5.08 -11.61
C LYS A 69 12.18 5.71 -11.61
N VAL A 70 11.73 6.08 -10.41
CA VAL A 70 10.47 6.79 -10.20
C VAL A 70 10.75 8.11 -9.50
N ILE A 71 10.21 9.21 -10.04
CA ILE A 71 10.24 10.53 -9.41
C ILE A 71 8.88 10.77 -8.77
N VAL A 72 8.87 10.98 -7.45
CA VAL A 72 7.66 11.11 -6.64
C VAL A 72 7.65 12.48 -5.97
N SER A 73 6.65 13.28 -6.29
CA SER A 73 6.31 14.50 -5.55
C SER A 73 5.14 14.20 -4.61
N GLY A 74 5.33 14.51 -3.33
CA GLY A 74 4.42 14.16 -2.24
C GLY A 74 2.98 14.66 -2.40
N MET A 75 2.05 14.03 -1.68
CA MET A 75 0.61 14.32 -1.72
C MET A 75 0.17 15.53 -0.88
N TYR A 76 1.09 16.17 -0.16
CA TYR A 76 0.85 17.36 0.65
C TYR A 76 1.33 18.66 -0.02
N ARG A 77 1.63 18.63 -1.31
CA ARG A 77 1.95 19.83 -2.11
C ARG A 77 0.72 20.72 -2.30
N GLU A 78 0.94 22.03 -2.48
CA GLU A 78 -0.13 23.03 -2.58
C GLU A 78 -1.09 22.80 -3.77
N ASP A 79 -0.56 22.29 -4.89
CA ASP A 79 -1.32 21.95 -6.10
C ASP A 79 -1.97 20.56 -6.04
N SER A 80 -1.87 19.84 -4.92
CA SER A 80 -2.45 18.50 -4.79
C SER A 80 -3.98 18.56 -4.68
N ILE A 81 -4.66 18.21 -5.77
CA ILE A 81 -6.12 18.04 -5.76
C ILE A 81 -6.45 16.67 -5.16
N LYS A 82 -6.86 16.65 -3.89
CA LYS A 82 -7.37 15.44 -3.23
C LYS A 82 -8.85 15.27 -3.59
N SER A 83 -9.15 14.32 -4.48
CA SER A 83 -10.55 14.00 -4.80
C SER A 83 -11.26 13.45 -3.56
N ASN A 84 -12.49 13.92 -3.32
CA ASN A 84 -13.37 13.37 -2.28
C ASN A 84 -13.88 11.97 -2.61
N VAL A 85 -13.78 11.54 -3.87
CA VAL A 85 -14.14 10.18 -4.31
C VAL A 85 -12.97 9.59 -5.08
N ARG A 86 -12.44 8.47 -4.60
CA ARG A 86 -11.23 7.83 -5.12
C ARG A 86 -11.52 6.39 -5.46
N VAL A 87 -10.95 5.89 -6.55
CA VAL A 87 -10.99 4.48 -6.91
C VAL A 87 -9.55 3.99 -6.98
N ILE A 88 -9.23 2.94 -6.24
CA ILE A 88 -7.91 2.35 -6.15
C ILE A 88 -8.00 0.91 -6.61
N ASP A 89 -7.43 0.62 -7.78
CA ASP A 89 -7.26 -0.74 -8.28
C ASP A 89 -5.97 -1.34 -7.72
N CYS A 90 -6.13 -2.31 -6.83
CA CYS A 90 -5.01 -3.01 -6.20
C CYS A 90 -4.48 -4.17 -7.06
N ASN A 91 -5.07 -4.43 -8.22
CA ASN A 91 -4.74 -5.56 -9.08
C ASN A 91 -4.84 -6.89 -8.28
N GLU A 92 -3.77 -7.70 -8.22
CA GLU A 92 -3.68 -8.87 -7.31
C GLU A 92 -2.77 -8.61 -6.09
N SER A 93 -2.37 -7.35 -5.88
CA SER A 93 -1.39 -6.95 -4.87
C SER A 93 -2.01 -6.80 -3.48
N GLY A 94 -1.81 -7.82 -2.65
CA GLY A 94 -2.17 -7.76 -1.22
C GLY A 94 -1.38 -6.72 -0.43
N SER A 95 -0.12 -6.48 -0.82
CA SER A 95 0.70 -5.44 -0.18
C SER A 95 0.13 -4.06 -0.46
N THR A 96 -0.18 -3.75 -1.72
CA THR A 96 -0.83 -2.48 -2.10
C THR A 96 -2.11 -2.30 -1.31
N LEU A 97 -3.02 -3.29 -1.34
CA LEU A 97 -4.28 -3.19 -0.61
C LEU A 97 -4.07 -2.89 0.88
N ARG A 98 -3.24 -3.70 1.56
CA ARG A 98 -3.05 -3.55 3.00
C ARG A 98 -2.30 -2.30 3.40
N PHE A 99 -1.37 -1.80 2.60
CA PHE A 99 -0.68 -0.57 2.93
C PHE A 99 -1.56 0.66 2.69
N ILE A 100 -2.35 0.64 1.61
CA ILE A 100 -3.09 1.81 1.16
C ILE A 100 -4.41 2.03 1.93
N ILE A 101 -5.05 0.97 2.44
CA ILE A 101 -6.28 1.11 3.25
C ILE A 101 -6.12 2.17 4.37
N PRO A 102 -5.16 2.05 5.31
CA PRO A 102 -5.00 3.03 6.37
C PRO A 102 -4.51 4.39 5.84
N ILE A 103 -3.76 4.44 4.74
CA ILE A 103 -3.31 5.70 4.14
C ILE A 103 -4.48 6.48 3.54
N SER A 104 -5.45 5.78 2.95
CA SER A 104 -6.65 6.39 2.34
C SER A 104 -7.58 7.08 3.34
N LEU A 105 -7.35 6.82 4.63
CA LEU A 105 -8.09 7.33 5.78
C LEU A 105 -7.35 8.49 6.49
N LEU A 106 -6.22 8.95 5.97
CA LEU A 106 -5.50 10.13 6.50
C LEU A 106 -6.26 11.44 6.28
N PHE A 107 -7.22 11.46 5.36
CA PHE A 107 -8.03 12.62 5.03
C PHE A 107 -9.43 12.18 4.61
N ASP A 108 -10.41 13.06 4.81
CA ASP A 108 -11.81 12.74 4.55
C ASP A 108 -12.06 12.39 3.08
N GLY A 109 -13.13 11.64 2.84
CA GLY A 109 -13.55 11.20 1.53
C GLY A 109 -14.01 9.74 1.49
N ILE A 110 -14.34 9.33 0.28
CA ILE A 110 -14.82 7.98 -0.03
C ILE A 110 -13.77 7.33 -0.93
N THR A 111 -13.22 6.20 -0.47
CA THR A 111 -12.27 5.41 -1.25
C THR A 111 -12.89 4.05 -1.58
N LYS A 112 -12.98 3.74 -2.87
CA LYS A 112 -13.35 2.42 -3.37
C LYS A 112 -12.09 1.64 -3.72
N PHE A 113 -11.89 0.51 -3.08
CA PHE A 113 -10.86 -0.46 -3.42
C PHE A 113 -11.44 -1.54 -4.32
N VAL A 114 -10.79 -1.76 -5.45
CA VAL A 114 -11.07 -2.86 -6.37
C VAL A 114 -9.84 -3.72 -6.59
N GLY A 115 -10.03 -4.94 -7.05
CA GLY A 115 -8.93 -5.81 -7.47
C GLY A 115 -9.44 -7.10 -8.08
N LYS A 116 -8.51 -7.97 -8.49
CA LYS A 116 -8.80 -9.16 -9.30
C LYS A 116 -8.28 -10.45 -8.67
N GLY A 117 -8.66 -11.57 -9.30
CA GLY A 117 -8.26 -12.92 -8.90
C GLY A 117 -8.67 -13.25 -7.46
N ASN A 118 -7.72 -13.76 -6.68
CA ASN A 118 -7.99 -14.19 -5.30
C ASN A 118 -7.82 -13.07 -4.26
N LEU A 119 -7.64 -11.81 -4.69
CA LEU A 119 -7.38 -10.72 -3.74
C LEU A 119 -8.57 -10.49 -2.79
N GLY A 120 -9.80 -10.56 -3.29
CA GLY A 120 -11.04 -10.45 -2.49
C GLY A 120 -11.33 -11.63 -1.56
N LYS A 121 -10.50 -12.69 -1.59
CA LYS A 121 -10.58 -13.82 -0.64
C LYS A 121 -9.58 -13.67 0.50
N ARG A 122 -8.68 -12.69 0.42
CA ARG A 122 -7.68 -12.48 1.47
C ARG A 122 -8.35 -11.81 2.67
N PRO A 123 -8.06 -12.27 3.90
CA PRO A 123 -8.68 -11.71 5.09
C PRO A 123 -8.33 -10.23 5.24
N LEU A 124 -9.33 -9.47 5.66
CA LEU A 124 -9.28 -8.03 5.98
C LEU A 124 -9.94 -7.73 7.33
N ASP A 125 -10.27 -8.76 8.11
CA ASP A 125 -11.01 -8.67 9.37
C ASP A 125 -10.39 -7.68 10.35
N THR A 126 -9.05 -7.65 10.42
CA THR A 126 -8.29 -6.67 11.20
C THR A 126 -8.68 -5.23 10.91
N TYR A 127 -8.89 -4.89 9.63
CA TYR A 127 -9.32 -3.54 9.28
C TYR A 127 -10.78 -3.31 9.60
N PHE A 128 -11.64 -4.32 9.47
CA PHE A 128 -13.06 -4.21 9.84
C PHE A 128 -13.25 -3.96 11.35
N ASP A 129 -12.45 -4.63 12.18
CA ASP A 129 -12.42 -4.40 13.62
C ASP A 129 -11.99 -2.95 13.93
N ILE A 130 -10.89 -2.49 13.33
CA ILE A 130 -10.43 -1.09 13.46
C ILE A 130 -11.51 -0.11 12.99
N PHE A 131 -12.18 -0.39 11.86
CA PHE A 131 -13.22 0.48 11.34
C PHE A 131 -14.39 0.61 12.31
N LYS A 132 -14.80 -0.51 12.91
CA LYS A 132 -15.87 -0.53 13.92
C LYS A 132 -15.49 0.27 15.15
N GLU A 133 -14.29 0.09 15.68
CA GLU A 133 -13.78 0.82 16.86
C GLU A 133 -13.66 2.33 16.60
N GLN A 134 -13.22 2.71 15.40
CA GLN A 134 -12.99 4.11 15.01
C GLN A 134 -14.24 4.79 14.41
N GLY A 135 -15.35 4.07 14.25
CA GLY A 135 -16.58 4.58 13.63
C GLY A 135 -16.44 4.88 12.13
N ILE A 136 -15.51 4.21 11.44
CA ILE A 136 -15.30 4.33 10.00
C ILE A 136 -16.36 3.49 9.28
N LYS A 137 -17.04 4.10 8.31
CA LYS A 137 -18.08 3.42 7.53
C LYS A 137 -17.42 2.62 6.42
N TYR A 138 -17.85 1.38 6.24
CA TYR A 138 -17.42 0.56 5.13
C TYR A 138 -18.54 -0.31 4.57
N ASN A 139 -18.41 -0.69 3.30
CA ASN A 139 -19.18 -1.73 2.66
C ASN A 139 -18.21 -2.68 1.97
N TYR A 140 -18.46 -3.98 2.05
CA TYR A 140 -17.58 -5.00 1.49
C TYR A 140 -18.41 -6.11 0.84
N VAL A 141 -18.07 -6.46 -0.39
CA VAL A 141 -18.58 -7.67 -1.05
C VAL A 141 -17.52 -8.74 -0.89
N GLU A 142 -17.86 -9.88 -0.28
CA GLU A 142 -16.92 -10.99 -0.13
C GLU A 142 -16.58 -11.64 -1.48
N ASN A 143 -15.39 -12.23 -1.60
CA ASN A 143 -14.85 -12.92 -2.78
C ASN A 143 -14.56 -12.05 -4.01
N GLU A 144 -15.20 -10.90 -4.14
CA GLU A 144 -14.89 -9.86 -5.12
C GLU A 144 -14.31 -8.67 -4.37
N LEU A 145 -13.02 -8.32 -4.56
CA LEU A 145 -12.50 -7.13 -3.88
C LEU A 145 -13.25 -5.90 -4.42
N ASN A 146 -14.28 -5.48 -3.69
CA ASN A 146 -15.11 -4.33 -3.96
C ASN A 146 -15.51 -3.75 -2.60
N MET A 147 -14.58 -2.97 -2.04
CA MET A 147 -14.72 -2.38 -0.72
C MET A 147 -14.85 -0.87 -0.86
N ILE A 148 -15.83 -0.28 -0.20
CA ILE A 148 -15.95 1.18 -0.08
C ILE A 148 -15.68 1.52 1.37
N VAL A 149 -14.81 2.50 1.61
CA VAL A 149 -14.50 3.01 2.95
C VAL A 149 -14.70 4.52 2.98
N LYS A 150 -15.33 5.02 4.04
CA LYS A 150 -15.58 6.44 4.28
C LYS A 150 -15.31 6.80 5.74
N GLY A 151 -14.42 7.76 5.95
CA GLY A 151 -14.09 8.28 7.26
C GLY A 151 -12.63 8.72 7.33
N VAL A 152 -12.19 9.03 8.54
CA VAL A 152 -10.82 9.43 8.85
C VAL A 152 -10.34 8.59 10.02
N LEU A 153 -9.09 8.13 9.94
CA LEU A 153 -8.43 7.41 11.02
C LEU A 153 -8.03 8.39 12.12
N LYS A 154 -8.33 8.07 13.38
CA LYS A 154 -7.89 8.89 14.53
C LYS A 154 -6.75 8.21 15.26
N SER A 155 -5.90 9.01 15.90
CA SER A 155 -4.84 8.49 16.76
C SER A 155 -5.44 7.75 17.97
N GLY A 156 -4.68 6.79 18.51
CA GLY A 156 -5.13 6.00 19.66
C GLY A 156 -4.46 4.63 19.75
N GLU A 157 -5.08 3.73 20.50
CA GLU A 157 -4.62 2.35 20.61
C GLU A 157 -5.25 1.47 19.54
N PHE A 158 -4.43 0.66 18.89
CA PHE A 158 -4.82 -0.30 17.86
C PHE A 158 -4.39 -1.70 18.31
N THR A 159 -5.35 -2.58 18.56
CA THR A 159 -5.07 -3.96 18.98
C THR A 159 -5.12 -4.88 17.77
N LEU A 160 -4.03 -5.60 17.51
CA LEU A 160 -3.91 -6.51 16.37
C LEU A 160 -3.37 -7.87 16.81
N PRO A 161 -3.96 -8.98 16.35
CA PRO A 161 -3.42 -10.30 16.65
C PRO A 161 -2.12 -10.56 15.87
N GLY A 162 -1.09 -11.01 16.57
CA GLY A 162 0.28 -11.15 16.05
C GLY A 162 0.46 -12.31 15.07
N ASN A 163 -0.52 -13.22 15.00
CA ASN A 163 -0.54 -14.33 14.04
C ASN A 163 -1.02 -13.90 12.63
N LEU A 164 -1.45 -12.65 12.45
CA LEU A 164 -1.85 -12.13 11.15
C LEU A 164 -0.67 -11.54 10.35
N SER A 165 -0.95 -11.19 9.09
CA SER A 165 0.07 -10.68 8.17
C SER A 165 0.74 -9.40 8.71
N SER A 166 2.07 -9.36 8.72
CA SER A 166 2.86 -8.16 9.06
C SER A 166 2.57 -6.94 8.18
N GLN A 167 1.86 -7.15 7.06
CA GLN A 167 1.43 -6.08 6.17
C GLN A 167 0.39 -5.15 6.80
N PHE A 168 -0.47 -5.64 7.71
CA PHE A 168 -1.44 -4.80 8.43
C PHE A 168 -0.72 -3.79 9.31
N ILE A 169 0.25 -4.27 10.10
CA ILE A 169 1.10 -3.44 10.94
C ILE A 169 1.88 -2.43 10.09
N THR A 170 2.45 -2.87 8.96
CA THR A 170 3.18 -1.98 8.04
C THR A 170 2.29 -0.85 7.51
N GLY A 171 1.05 -1.16 7.11
CA GLY A 171 0.11 -0.14 6.65
C GLY A 171 -0.20 0.89 7.73
N LEU A 172 -0.49 0.45 8.96
CA LEU A 172 -0.69 1.34 10.09
C LEU A 172 0.55 2.19 10.36
N LEU A 173 1.75 1.62 10.36
CA LEU A 173 2.98 2.36 10.61
C LEU A 173 3.27 3.46 9.56
N PHE A 174 2.70 3.39 8.36
CA PHE A 174 2.75 4.52 7.42
C PHE A 174 1.80 5.65 7.78
N SER A 175 0.62 5.33 8.31
CA SER A 175 -0.42 6.31 8.60
C SER A 175 -0.31 6.94 9.98
N LEU A 176 -0.02 6.15 11.01
CA LEU A 176 -0.06 6.61 12.41
C LEU A 176 0.85 7.82 12.71
N PRO A 177 2.08 7.92 12.16
CA PRO A 177 2.92 9.10 12.37
C PRO A 177 2.37 10.41 11.77
N LEU A 178 1.32 10.33 10.93
CA LEU A 178 0.71 11.47 10.23
C LEU A 178 -0.63 11.90 10.85
N LEU A 179 -1.04 11.31 11.97
CA LEU A 179 -2.26 11.66 12.69
C LEU A 179 -2.00 12.76 13.74
N ASP A 180 -3.06 13.47 14.17
CA ASP A 180 -2.98 14.60 15.11
C ASP A 180 -2.66 14.21 16.58
N GLY A 181 -2.13 13.01 16.82
CA GLY A 181 -1.79 12.55 18.17
C GLY A 181 -1.06 11.21 18.21
N ASP A 182 -0.59 10.87 19.41
CA ASP A 182 0.16 9.63 19.64
C ASP A 182 -0.72 8.41 19.41
N SER A 183 -0.12 7.38 18.81
CA SER A 183 -0.77 6.11 18.54
C SER A 183 0.09 4.95 19.02
N LYS A 184 -0.55 3.86 19.43
CA LYS A 184 0.11 2.65 19.93
C LYS A 184 -0.47 1.43 19.26
N ILE A 185 0.40 0.57 18.73
CA ILE A 185 0.01 -0.76 18.24
C ILE A 185 0.27 -1.77 19.35
N ILE A 186 -0.78 -2.47 19.77
CA ILE A 186 -0.73 -3.55 20.77
C ILE A 186 -0.86 -4.87 20.01
N ILE A 187 0.18 -5.70 20.09
CA ILE A 187 0.17 -7.03 19.46
C ILE A 187 -0.29 -8.06 20.50
N THR A 188 -1.32 -8.83 20.15
CA THR A 188 -1.91 -9.88 21.01
C THR A 188 -1.68 -11.28 20.48
#